data_AF-A0A3S1I3C8-F1
#
_entry.id   AF-A0A3S1I3C8-F1
#
_cell.length_a   1.000
_cell.length_b   1.000
_cell.length_c   1.000
_cell.angle_alpha   90.00
_cell.angle_beta   90.00
_cell.angle_gamma   90.00
#
_symmetry.space_group_name_H-M   'P 1'
#
loop_
_entity.id
_entity.type
_entity.pdbx_description
1 polymer ?
#
loop_
_entity_poly.entity_id
_entity_poly.type
_entity_poly.pdbx_seq_one_letter_code
_entity_poly.pdbx_strand_id
1 'polypeptide(L)'
;MDSPMDELFDRIQGSQIQQESTFVPFYSFYKQRGTYPSFMKGNFHGRVDQAILRNQARFFDNNIFTTSYIMTILLEVFSHSGFHKPSEGQMLLGMDSFLDYKDKNRPTNHSIYSFWPLKYNPSKQFWSADPANTFPYLEMMDFLPVKEIAYILRGFGLKDIDEFLEYFHADHKENEELLFLPADQDTSSIHMAFGATLRNMKEEFPKAWAVWSARNSKTSSVLEAFKQYSYRPFSGDPDSNSIDPRTYFYLREFLHAAKEKGEDVALITTWAQTLSQQRRETGRGATMVRGINNVCLGVVAHAVLAITRAVTSGVFPESLVAEDPLMRQIYLNSSSLLAFQLDRNLTGRPDLALMYYPTRVQFEWMVSRTLAELEVAKARQGGLSSLLQTVYETLQPSARAAVTDRILEAVQADSAGRAYFEDFLGTADLSPLGEQVSTGEDRIFCTALAVNTLLNVCISLIWDNNTPAAVKETVSRAVQWLAHNALSGQYKPHGAFFSSSFKWSRTLPYRYPGNRYEFINGTEIFPWSRYPPDHRTSYMVRGYIPPGEYRDLLGRKQFGLPVPRDFHGFNADHTKYMWIWDSEPYTYSVTLLALAKYRSLVK
;
A
#
# COMPACT_ATOMS: atom_id res chain seq x y z
N MET A 1 -2.64 30.66 -4.63
CA MET A 1 -2.88 29.20 -4.71
C MET A 1 -2.84 28.70 -6.14
N ASP A 2 -3.40 29.44 -7.11
CA ASP A 2 -3.47 29.00 -8.51
C ASP A 2 -2.10 28.74 -9.15
N SER A 3 -1.13 29.66 -9.04
CA SER A 3 0.21 29.48 -9.62
C SER A 3 0.95 28.21 -9.14
N PRO A 4 1.04 27.91 -7.83
CA PRO A 4 1.60 26.63 -7.37
C PRO A 4 0.85 25.40 -7.89
N MET A 5 -0.47 25.48 -8.05
CA MET A 5 -1.26 24.37 -8.59
C MET A 5 -1.02 24.15 -10.08
N ASP A 6 -0.85 25.22 -10.87
CA ASP A 6 -0.47 25.15 -12.29
C ASP A 6 0.86 24.43 -12.45
N GLU A 7 1.90 24.86 -11.72
CA GLU A 7 3.23 24.26 -11.81
C GLU A 7 3.26 22.79 -11.33
N LEU A 8 2.52 22.46 -10.27
CA LEU A 8 2.37 21.07 -9.83
C LEU A 8 1.75 20.20 -10.94
N PHE A 9 0.68 20.67 -11.57
CA PHE A 9 0.01 19.95 -12.65
C PHE A 9 0.96 19.73 -13.84
N ASP A 10 1.69 20.77 -14.26
CA ASP A 10 2.66 20.70 -15.35
C ASP A 10 3.80 19.71 -15.05
N ARG A 11 4.32 19.71 -13.83
CA ARG A 11 5.36 18.74 -13.39
C ARG A 11 4.84 17.30 -13.40
N ILE A 12 3.60 17.09 -12.95
CA ILE A 12 2.98 15.77 -12.99
C ILE A 12 2.84 15.33 -14.45
N GLN A 13 2.18 16.13 -15.29
CA GLN A 13 1.96 15.80 -16.70
C GLN A 13 3.27 15.54 -17.45
N GLY A 14 4.28 16.41 -17.26
CA GLY A 14 5.60 16.27 -17.87
C GLY A 14 6.39 15.06 -17.41
N SER A 15 6.02 14.45 -16.28
CA SER A 15 6.69 13.25 -15.75
C SER A 15 6.19 11.95 -16.39
N GLN A 16 5.06 11.93 -17.08
CA GLN A 16 4.55 10.70 -17.71
C GLN A 16 5.48 10.24 -18.83
N ILE A 17 5.89 8.97 -18.81
CA ILE A 17 6.83 8.42 -19.78
C ILE A 17 6.19 8.38 -21.18
N GLN A 18 6.68 9.19 -22.10
CA GLN A 18 6.12 9.31 -23.45
C GLN A 18 6.61 8.21 -24.41
N GLN A 19 7.82 7.71 -24.20
CA GLN A 19 8.49 6.73 -25.05
C GLN A 19 9.11 5.64 -24.18
N GLU A 20 9.00 4.40 -24.66
CA GLU A 20 9.63 3.26 -24.00
C GLU A 20 11.16 3.35 -24.14
N SER A 21 11.89 3.05 -23.06
CA SER A 21 13.35 2.91 -23.09
C SER A 21 13.76 1.51 -22.71
N THR A 22 14.89 1.03 -23.24
CA THR A 22 15.45 -0.27 -22.90
C THR A 22 16.32 -0.21 -21.64
N PHE A 23 16.43 -1.34 -20.95
CA PHE A 23 17.41 -1.52 -19.90
C PHE A 23 18.81 -1.68 -20.51
N VAL A 24 19.77 -0.89 -20.03
CA VAL A 24 21.18 -0.98 -20.37
C VAL A 24 21.97 -0.96 -19.06
N PRO A 25 22.65 -2.07 -18.66
CA PRO A 25 23.35 -2.16 -17.38
C PRO A 25 24.23 -0.95 -17.09
N PHE A 26 24.08 -0.34 -15.91
CA PHE A 26 24.81 0.86 -15.46
C PHE A 26 24.56 2.17 -16.24
N TYR A 27 23.83 2.15 -17.37
CA TYR A 27 23.58 3.34 -18.20
C TYR A 27 22.13 3.82 -18.15
N SER A 28 21.15 2.91 -18.24
CA SER A 28 19.73 3.26 -18.26
C SER A 28 18.82 2.16 -17.75
N PHE A 29 17.72 2.56 -17.13
CA PHE A 29 16.63 1.65 -16.77
C PHE A 29 15.61 1.51 -17.90
N TYR A 30 14.96 0.36 -17.97
CA TYR A 30 13.75 0.18 -18.76
C TYR A 30 12.63 1.05 -18.19
N LYS A 31 12.02 1.89 -19.02
CA LYS A 31 10.87 2.73 -18.66
C LYS A 31 9.73 2.38 -19.59
N GLN A 32 8.65 1.85 -19.03
CA GLN A 32 7.47 1.51 -19.80
C GLN A 32 6.74 2.78 -20.25
N ARG A 33 6.31 2.81 -21.50
CA ARG A 33 5.52 3.94 -22.01
C ARG A 33 4.19 4.06 -21.26
N GLY A 34 3.84 5.29 -20.87
CA GLY A 34 2.60 5.66 -20.21
C GLY A 34 2.58 5.57 -18.70
N THR A 35 3.60 4.97 -18.10
CA THR A 35 3.74 4.94 -16.64
C THR A 35 4.27 6.28 -16.11
N TYR A 36 4.19 6.44 -14.79
CA TYR A 36 4.84 7.53 -14.06
C TYR A 36 6.08 7.00 -13.31
N PRO A 37 7.13 7.83 -13.15
CA PRO A 37 8.31 7.48 -12.39
C PRO A 37 7.98 6.98 -10.98
N SER A 38 8.43 5.77 -10.69
CA SER A 38 8.49 5.17 -9.38
C SER A 38 9.89 4.61 -9.17
N PHE A 39 10.36 4.66 -7.93
CA PHE A 39 11.70 4.19 -7.59
C PHE A 39 11.63 3.27 -6.40
N MET A 40 12.25 2.10 -6.54
CA MET A 40 12.54 1.20 -5.43
C MET A 40 13.89 1.60 -4.83
N LYS A 41 13.94 1.74 -3.51
CA LYS A 41 15.13 2.19 -2.76
C LYS A 41 15.18 1.53 -1.39
N GLY A 42 16.38 1.46 -0.82
CA GLY A 42 16.56 1.03 0.57
C GLY A 42 16.20 2.17 1.52
N ASN A 43 15.38 1.92 2.54
CA ASN A 43 15.20 2.82 3.66
C ASN A 43 16.42 2.74 4.59
N PHE A 44 17.54 3.31 4.14
CA PHE A 44 18.73 3.46 4.97
C PHE A 44 18.45 4.48 6.05
N HIS A 45 18.73 4.12 7.30
CA HIS A 45 18.53 4.99 8.44
C HIS A 45 19.84 5.17 9.19
N GLY A 46 20.16 6.44 9.46
CA GLY A 46 21.21 6.82 10.39
C GLY A 46 21.97 8.04 9.88
N ARG A 47 23.29 7.95 9.76
CA ARG A 47 24.16 9.11 9.49
C ARG A 47 23.98 9.67 8.07
N VAL A 48 24.62 10.81 7.83
CA VAL A 48 24.50 11.59 6.58
C VAL A 48 24.77 10.73 5.33
N ASP A 49 25.71 9.81 5.37
CA ASP A 49 26.03 8.88 4.30
C ASP A 49 24.88 7.90 4.00
N GLN A 50 24.20 7.40 5.04
CA GLN A 50 23.01 6.56 4.88
C GLN A 50 21.82 7.36 4.30
N ALA A 51 21.62 8.60 4.73
CA ALA A 51 20.62 9.48 4.11
C ALA A 51 20.95 9.77 2.63
N ILE A 52 22.23 9.97 2.29
CA ILE A 52 22.67 10.09 0.89
C ILE A 52 22.38 8.81 0.11
N LEU A 53 22.70 7.63 0.66
CA LEU A 53 22.39 6.34 0.02
C LEU A 53 20.90 6.15 -0.21
N ARG A 54 20.05 6.45 0.77
CA ARG A 54 18.57 6.40 0.61
C ARG A 54 18.10 7.22 -0.59
N ASN A 55 18.77 8.34 -0.87
CA ASN A 55 18.39 9.23 -1.96
C ASN A 55 19.02 8.86 -3.31
N GLN A 56 20.25 8.31 -3.31
CA GLN A 56 21.01 8.03 -4.54
C GLN A 56 20.92 6.56 -4.99
N ALA A 57 20.89 5.61 -4.06
CA ALA A 57 20.80 4.18 -4.34
C ALA A 57 19.33 3.78 -4.57
N ARG A 58 18.86 4.06 -5.78
CA ARG A 58 17.51 3.77 -6.23
C ARG A 58 17.52 3.26 -7.67
N PHE A 59 16.52 2.48 -8.03
CA PHE A 59 16.29 2.07 -9.41
C PHE A 59 14.85 2.26 -9.81
N PHE A 60 14.64 2.50 -11.10
CA PHE A 60 13.32 2.76 -11.66
C PHE A 60 12.47 1.49 -11.59
N ASP A 61 11.23 1.61 -11.17
CA ASP A 61 10.28 0.51 -11.09
C ASP A 61 9.02 0.80 -11.91
N ASN A 62 8.60 -0.16 -12.72
CA ASN A 62 7.39 -0.07 -13.53
C ASN A 62 6.25 -0.79 -12.80
N ASN A 63 5.79 -0.23 -11.67
CA ASN A 63 4.59 -0.72 -11.00
C ASN A 63 3.34 0.02 -11.49
N ILE A 64 2.21 -0.68 -11.45
CA ILE A 64 0.90 -0.13 -11.79
C ILE A 64 0.35 0.83 -10.73
N PHE A 65 0.77 0.68 -9.46
CA PHE A 65 0.27 1.48 -8.33
C PHE A 65 0.43 2.97 -8.58
N THR A 66 1.66 3.40 -8.87
CA THR A 66 2.02 4.81 -9.03
C THR A 66 1.17 5.47 -10.11
N THR A 67 1.09 4.83 -11.27
CA THR A 67 0.33 5.31 -12.42
C THR A 67 -1.17 5.36 -12.11
N SER A 68 -1.71 4.32 -11.48
CA SER A 68 -3.15 4.25 -11.15
C SER A 68 -3.56 5.31 -10.12
N TYR A 69 -2.74 5.55 -9.09
CA TYR A 69 -3.00 6.60 -8.11
C TYR A 69 -2.95 7.99 -8.73
N ILE A 70 -1.88 8.32 -9.46
CA ILE A 70 -1.71 9.64 -10.07
C ILE A 70 -2.90 9.92 -10.99
N MET A 71 -3.26 8.98 -11.87
CA MET A 71 -4.40 9.15 -12.77
C MET A 71 -5.72 9.31 -12.03
N THR A 72 -5.97 8.50 -10.99
CA THR A 72 -7.17 8.64 -10.15
C THR A 72 -7.22 10.00 -9.46
N ILE A 73 -6.08 10.47 -8.93
CA ILE A 73 -6.00 11.76 -8.25
C ILE A 73 -6.21 12.93 -9.22
N LEU A 74 -5.66 12.87 -10.43
CA LEU A 74 -5.89 13.91 -11.44
C LEU A 74 -7.37 14.00 -11.83
N LEU A 75 -8.08 12.87 -11.91
CA LEU A 75 -9.53 12.86 -12.07
C LEU A 75 -10.23 13.50 -10.86
N GLU A 76 -9.84 13.14 -9.64
CA GLU A 76 -10.40 13.72 -8.41
C GLU A 76 -10.17 15.24 -8.31
N VAL A 77 -8.98 15.73 -8.66
CA VAL A 77 -8.65 17.17 -8.73
C VAL A 77 -9.63 17.90 -9.65
N PHE A 78 -9.80 17.36 -10.86
CA PHE A 78 -10.73 17.91 -11.84
C PHE A 78 -12.17 17.86 -11.33
N SER A 79 -12.59 16.75 -10.72
CA SER A 79 -13.94 16.59 -10.14
C SER A 79 -14.27 17.64 -9.08
N HIS A 80 -13.32 17.94 -8.20
CA HIS A 80 -13.57 18.77 -7.03
C HIS A 80 -13.51 20.26 -7.35
N SER A 81 -12.68 20.65 -8.31
CA SER A 81 -12.34 22.07 -8.52
C SER A 81 -12.63 22.59 -9.91
N GLY A 82 -12.92 21.69 -10.87
CA GLY A 82 -12.93 22.00 -12.30
C GLY A 82 -11.55 22.45 -12.83
N PHE A 83 -10.51 22.42 -12.00
CA PHE A 83 -9.18 22.89 -12.33
C PHE A 83 -8.40 21.79 -13.05
N HIS A 84 -7.68 22.19 -14.11
CA HIS A 84 -6.84 21.35 -14.96
C HIS A 84 -7.40 19.97 -15.28
N LYS A 85 -8.27 19.92 -16.29
CA LYS A 85 -8.71 18.67 -16.89
C LYS A 85 -7.49 17.94 -17.49
N PRO A 86 -7.13 16.73 -17.03
CA PRO A 86 -6.09 15.93 -17.69
C PRO A 86 -6.48 15.70 -19.16
N SER A 87 -5.51 15.68 -20.06
CA SER A 87 -5.84 15.46 -21.47
C SER A 87 -6.33 14.03 -21.70
N GLU A 88 -7.25 13.83 -22.66
CA GLU A 88 -7.68 12.47 -23.01
C GLU A 88 -6.50 11.61 -23.50
N GLY A 89 -5.52 12.21 -24.17
CA GLY A 89 -4.28 11.54 -24.57
C GLY A 89 -3.44 11.04 -23.40
N GLN A 90 -3.27 11.86 -22.36
CA GLN A 90 -2.59 11.47 -21.11
C GLN A 90 -3.29 10.28 -20.44
N MET A 91 -4.62 10.30 -20.41
CA MET A 91 -5.42 9.21 -19.84
C MET A 91 -5.28 7.90 -20.64
N LEU A 92 -5.39 7.98 -21.96
CA LEU A 92 -5.23 6.82 -22.85
C LEU A 92 -3.83 6.22 -22.75
N LEU A 93 -2.80 7.07 -22.69
CA LEU A 93 -1.41 6.62 -22.59
C LEU A 93 -1.16 5.81 -21.30
N GLY A 94 -1.67 6.28 -20.17
CA GLY A 94 -1.57 5.54 -18.90
C GLY A 94 -2.36 4.23 -18.93
N MET A 95 -3.57 4.26 -19.50
CA MET A 95 -4.41 3.07 -19.61
C MET A 95 -3.82 1.96 -20.49
N ASP A 96 -3.13 2.32 -21.57
CA ASP A 96 -2.44 1.37 -22.43
C ASP A 96 -1.39 0.57 -21.67
N SER A 97 -0.67 1.20 -20.74
CA SER A 97 0.29 0.50 -19.88
C SER A 97 -0.36 -0.57 -18.99
N PHE A 98 -1.61 -0.39 -18.54
CA PHE A 98 -2.29 -1.32 -17.64
C PHE A 98 -2.53 -2.72 -18.23
N LEU A 99 -2.49 -2.87 -19.56
CA LEU A 99 -2.62 -4.18 -20.20
C LEU A 99 -1.52 -5.15 -19.80
N ASP A 100 -0.32 -4.64 -19.52
CA ASP A 100 0.82 -5.51 -19.23
C ASP A 100 0.74 -6.16 -17.85
N TYR A 101 -0.03 -5.56 -16.94
CA TYR A 101 -0.22 -5.98 -15.55
C TYR A 101 -1.41 -6.91 -15.34
N LYS A 102 -2.31 -7.01 -16.31
CA LYS A 102 -3.50 -7.87 -16.21
C LYS A 102 -3.08 -9.33 -16.08
N ASP A 103 -3.72 -10.11 -15.20
CA ASP A 103 -3.37 -11.54 -15.01
C ASP A 103 -3.70 -12.39 -16.24
N LYS A 104 -2.69 -12.58 -17.10
CA LYS A 104 -2.76 -13.29 -18.38
C LYS A 104 -2.91 -14.82 -18.22
N ASN A 105 -2.90 -15.35 -17.00
CA ASN A 105 -3.23 -16.76 -16.73
C ASN A 105 -4.74 -16.99 -16.57
N ARG A 106 -5.56 -15.93 -16.66
CA ARG A 106 -7.03 -15.97 -16.59
C ARG A 106 -7.65 -15.59 -17.95
N PRO A 107 -8.95 -15.90 -18.19
CA PRO A 107 -9.65 -15.47 -19.40
C PRO A 107 -9.61 -13.96 -19.58
N THR A 108 -9.40 -13.46 -20.79
CA THR A 108 -9.06 -12.05 -21.11
C THR A 108 -10.04 -10.96 -20.66
N ASN A 109 -11.24 -11.30 -20.20
CA ASN A 109 -12.28 -10.33 -19.81
C ASN A 109 -12.35 -10.02 -18.30
N HIS A 110 -11.56 -10.69 -17.46
CA HIS A 110 -11.52 -10.46 -16.01
C HIS A 110 -10.90 -9.10 -15.61
N SER A 111 -10.94 -8.77 -14.32
CA SER A 111 -10.44 -7.52 -13.72
C SER A 111 -9.45 -7.76 -12.59
N ILE A 112 -8.58 -8.78 -12.76
CA ILE A 112 -7.52 -9.13 -11.80
C ILE A 112 -6.17 -8.69 -12.37
N TYR A 113 -5.37 -8.02 -11.55
CA TYR A 113 -4.13 -7.37 -11.95
C TYR A 113 -3.00 -7.71 -10.97
N SER A 114 -1.78 -7.68 -11.50
CA SER A 114 -0.53 -7.91 -10.78
C SER A 114 0.23 -6.61 -10.55
N PHE A 115 1.03 -6.56 -9.47
CA PHE A 115 1.88 -5.42 -9.14
C PHE A 115 2.84 -5.01 -10.28
N TRP A 116 3.44 -6.00 -10.96
CA TRP A 116 4.37 -5.81 -12.08
C TRP A 116 3.81 -6.33 -13.41
N PRO A 117 4.37 -5.88 -14.55
CA PRO A 117 4.10 -6.45 -15.85
C PRO A 117 4.34 -7.96 -15.86
N LEU A 118 3.57 -8.67 -16.67
CA LEU A 118 3.70 -10.12 -16.83
C LEU A 118 4.40 -10.50 -18.12
N LYS A 119 5.39 -11.40 -18.00
CA LYS A 119 6.12 -12.01 -19.11
C LYS A 119 5.81 -13.49 -19.21
N TYR A 120 5.60 -13.97 -20.44
CA TYR A 120 5.35 -15.38 -20.68
C TYR A 120 6.65 -16.16 -20.60
N ASN A 121 6.65 -17.23 -19.81
CA ASN A 121 7.73 -18.20 -19.75
C ASN A 121 7.34 -19.44 -20.58
N PRO A 122 7.98 -19.68 -21.75
CA PRO A 122 7.65 -20.81 -22.61
C PRO A 122 7.91 -22.18 -21.99
N SER A 123 8.94 -22.31 -21.13
CA SER A 123 9.27 -23.61 -20.51
C SER A 123 8.30 -23.98 -19.39
N LYS A 124 7.73 -22.98 -18.70
CA LYS A 124 6.73 -23.16 -17.64
C LYS A 124 5.29 -23.06 -18.17
N GLN A 125 5.12 -22.68 -19.44
CA GLN A 125 3.84 -22.34 -20.08
C GLN A 125 2.97 -21.45 -19.19
N PHE A 126 3.55 -20.39 -18.64
CA PHE A 126 2.92 -19.57 -17.60
C PHE A 126 3.36 -18.12 -17.69
N TRP A 127 2.49 -17.19 -17.34
CA TRP A 127 2.81 -15.78 -17.22
C TRP A 127 3.20 -15.47 -15.78
N SER A 128 4.38 -14.90 -15.55
CA SER A 128 4.87 -14.52 -14.22
C SER A 128 5.21 -13.05 -14.17
N ALA A 129 5.22 -12.47 -12.97
CA ALA A 129 5.70 -11.11 -12.75
C ALA A 129 7.14 -10.95 -13.29
N ASP A 130 7.38 -9.83 -13.96
CA ASP A 130 8.66 -9.47 -14.56
C ASP A 130 9.03 -8.02 -14.19
N PRO A 131 9.55 -7.79 -12.98
CA PRO A 131 10.16 -6.51 -12.63
C PRO A 131 11.43 -6.28 -13.45
N ALA A 132 11.23 -5.74 -14.67
CA ALA A 132 12.23 -5.63 -15.73
C ALA A 132 13.52 -4.88 -15.38
N ASN A 133 13.54 -4.11 -14.29
CA ASN A 133 14.75 -3.46 -13.78
C ASN A 133 15.31 -4.15 -12.53
N THR A 134 14.46 -4.70 -11.68
CA THR A 134 14.87 -5.32 -10.41
C THR A 134 15.62 -6.63 -10.65
N PHE A 135 15.13 -7.48 -11.56
CA PHE A 135 15.79 -8.75 -11.86
C PHE A 135 17.20 -8.54 -12.42
N PRO A 136 17.40 -7.77 -13.52
CA PRO A 136 18.75 -7.52 -14.02
C PRO A 136 19.65 -6.84 -12.99
N TYR A 137 19.12 -5.96 -12.14
CA TYR A 137 19.90 -5.33 -11.08
C TYR A 137 20.39 -6.33 -10.03
N LEU A 138 19.55 -7.30 -9.64
CA LEU A 138 19.96 -8.39 -8.74
C LEU A 138 20.97 -9.32 -9.41
N GLU A 139 20.77 -9.68 -10.68
CA GLU A 139 21.72 -10.50 -11.46
C GLU A 139 23.09 -9.82 -11.59
N MET A 140 23.13 -8.48 -11.68
CA MET A 140 24.38 -7.73 -11.73
C MET A 140 25.24 -7.92 -10.47
N MET A 141 24.63 -8.23 -9.31
CA MET A 141 25.36 -8.46 -8.07
C MET A 141 26.29 -9.67 -8.15
N ASP A 142 25.98 -10.69 -8.97
CA ASP A 142 26.84 -11.85 -9.19
C ASP A 142 28.17 -11.48 -9.88
N PHE A 143 28.25 -10.31 -10.52
CA PHE A 143 29.43 -9.86 -11.28
C PHE A 143 30.22 -8.74 -10.60
N LEU A 144 29.71 -8.19 -9.50
CA LEU A 144 30.39 -7.10 -8.80
C LEU A 144 31.51 -7.64 -7.89
N PRO A 145 32.71 -7.02 -7.90
CA PRO A 145 33.79 -7.36 -6.97
C PRO A 145 33.48 -6.79 -5.58
N VAL A 146 32.43 -7.32 -4.93
CA VAL A 146 31.86 -6.76 -3.69
C VAL A 146 32.88 -6.73 -2.56
N LYS A 147 33.78 -7.71 -2.48
CA LYS A 147 34.83 -7.74 -1.44
C LYS A 147 35.84 -6.61 -1.60
N GLU A 148 36.24 -6.33 -2.82
CA GLU A 148 37.15 -5.25 -3.17
C GLU A 148 36.50 -3.89 -2.94
N ILE A 149 35.23 -3.73 -3.35
CA ILE A 149 34.44 -2.52 -3.10
C ILE A 149 34.29 -2.30 -1.57
N ALA A 150 33.91 -3.33 -0.82
CA ALA A 150 33.78 -3.28 0.63
C ALA A 150 35.10 -2.90 1.31
N TYR A 151 36.23 -3.45 0.86
CA TYR A 151 37.55 -3.09 1.35
C TYR A 151 37.86 -1.58 1.13
N ILE A 152 37.56 -1.06 -0.06
CA ILE A 152 37.75 0.36 -0.39
C ILE A 152 36.85 1.24 0.49
N LEU A 153 35.56 0.89 0.63
CA LEU A 153 34.60 1.62 1.45
C LEU A 153 35.03 1.69 2.92
N ARG A 154 35.51 0.58 3.49
CA ARG A 154 36.10 0.55 4.83
C ARG A 154 37.29 1.50 4.96
N GLY A 155 38.14 1.55 3.93
CA GLY A 155 39.27 2.48 3.87
C GLY A 155 38.86 3.96 3.92
N PHE A 156 37.68 4.31 3.41
CA PHE A 156 37.09 5.65 3.48
C PHE A 156 36.21 5.89 4.71
N GLY A 157 36.10 4.93 5.63
CA GLY A 157 35.26 5.03 6.82
C GLY A 157 33.76 4.81 6.56
N LEU A 158 33.38 4.29 5.39
CA LEU A 158 31.99 4.04 4.98
C LEU A 158 31.52 2.63 5.41
N LYS A 159 31.68 2.32 6.71
CA LYS A 159 31.41 0.98 7.27
C LYS A 159 29.91 0.59 7.30
N ASP A 160 29.01 1.55 7.15
CA ASP A 160 27.59 1.22 7.06
C ASP A 160 27.22 0.79 5.62
N ILE A 161 27.99 1.27 4.64
CA ILE A 161 27.78 0.97 3.21
C ILE A 161 28.37 -0.39 2.85
N ASP A 162 29.54 -0.75 3.38
CA ASP A 162 30.12 -2.07 3.11
C ASP A 162 29.27 -3.20 3.72
N GLU A 163 28.79 -3.04 4.96
CA GLU A 163 27.90 -4.00 5.62
C GLU A 163 26.59 -4.20 4.84
N PHE A 164 26.08 -3.13 4.22
CA PHE A 164 24.95 -3.20 3.31
C PHE A 164 25.27 -4.02 2.06
N LEU A 165 26.37 -3.70 1.36
CA LEU A 165 26.74 -4.38 0.12
C LEU A 165 27.02 -5.86 0.35
N GLU A 166 27.72 -6.22 1.42
CA GLU A 166 28.00 -7.61 1.77
C GLU A 166 26.71 -8.39 2.07
N TYR A 167 25.76 -7.77 2.79
CA TYR A 167 24.46 -8.39 3.07
C TYR A 167 23.61 -8.51 1.80
N PHE A 168 23.51 -7.46 0.99
CA PHE A 168 22.73 -7.48 -0.23
C PHE A 168 23.28 -8.51 -1.22
N HIS A 169 24.61 -8.61 -1.33
CA HIS A 169 25.27 -9.65 -2.12
C HIS A 169 25.03 -11.06 -1.54
N ALA A 170 24.96 -11.24 -0.23
CA ALA A 170 24.67 -12.55 0.35
C ALA A 170 23.21 -13.01 0.10
N ASP A 171 22.26 -12.06 0.14
CA ASP A 171 20.83 -12.38 0.13
C ASP A 171 20.16 -12.17 -1.25
N HIS A 172 20.88 -11.72 -2.28
CA HIS A 172 20.25 -11.31 -3.56
C HIS A 172 19.43 -12.44 -4.23
N LYS A 173 19.85 -13.71 -4.12
CA LYS A 173 19.11 -14.86 -4.69
C LYS A 173 17.82 -15.16 -3.94
N GLU A 174 17.81 -15.07 -2.61
CA GLU A 174 16.57 -15.19 -1.85
C GLU A 174 15.63 -14.03 -2.18
N ASN A 175 16.16 -12.81 -2.37
CA ASN A 175 15.36 -11.67 -2.79
C ASN A 175 14.76 -11.86 -4.19
N GLU A 176 15.50 -12.47 -5.13
CA GLU A 176 15.02 -12.78 -6.48
C GLU A 176 13.79 -13.70 -6.46
N GLU A 177 13.84 -14.77 -5.66
CA GLU A 177 12.73 -15.72 -5.54
C GLU A 177 11.44 -15.09 -4.99
N LEU A 178 11.57 -14.01 -4.20
CA LEU A 178 10.45 -13.26 -3.64
C LEU A 178 9.79 -12.29 -4.63
N LEU A 179 10.37 -12.07 -5.82
CA LEU A 179 9.83 -11.17 -6.84
C LEU A 179 8.79 -11.82 -7.76
N PHE A 180 8.65 -13.14 -7.71
CA PHE A 180 7.64 -13.90 -8.47
C PHE A 180 6.25 -13.82 -7.82
N LEU A 181 5.77 -12.60 -7.62
CA LEU A 181 4.51 -12.33 -6.94
C LEU A 181 3.31 -12.78 -7.80
N PRO A 182 2.28 -13.40 -7.19
CA PRO A 182 1.01 -13.61 -7.87
C PRO A 182 0.29 -12.28 -8.07
N ALA A 183 -0.79 -12.31 -8.87
CA ALA A 183 -1.74 -11.21 -8.87
C ALA A 183 -2.29 -10.95 -7.45
N ASP A 184 -2.71 -9.73 -7.19
CA ASP A 184 -3.06 -9.29 -5.84
C ASP A 184 -4.37 -8.48 -5.81
N GLN A 185 -5.01 -8.49 -4.65
CA GLN A 185 -6.29 -7.81 -4.42
C GLN A 185 -6.11 -6.30 -4.34
N ASP A 186 -4.90 -5.81 -4.02
CA ASP A 186 -4.61 -4.41 -3.83
C ASP A 186 -4.61 -3.65 -5.17
N THR A 187 -3.78 -4.11 -6.11
CA THR A 187 -3.71 -3.67 -7.50
C THR A 187 -5.09 -3.73 -8.16
N SER A 188 -5.76 -4.88 -8.02
CA SER A 188 -7.07 -5.10 -8.63
C SER A 188 -8.12 -4.12 -8.08
N SER A 189 -8.04 -3.79 -6.78
CA SER A 189 -8.93 -2.82 -6.13
C SER A 189 -8.67 -1.40 -6.60
N ILE A 190 -7.41 -0.97 -6.64
CA ILE A 190 -7.04 0.37 -7.11
C ILE A 190 -7.48 0.57 -8.56
N HIS A 191 -7.25 -0.42 -9.43
CA HIS A 191 -7.67 -0.35 -10.83
C HIS A 191 -9.20 -0.32 -10.98
N MET A 192 -9.94 -1.04 -10.12
CA MET A 192 -11.40 -0.98 -10.08
C MET A 192 -11.91 0.39 -9.61
N ALA A 193 -11.30 0.96 -8.56
CA ALA A 193 -11.63 2.31 -8.07
C ALA A 193 -11.34 3.38 -9.13
N PHE A 194 -10.25 3.24 -9.88
CA PHE A 194 -9.94 4.08 -11.04
C PHE A 194 -11.05 4.00 -12.11
N GLY A 195 -11.47 2.79 -12.48
CA GLY A 195 -12.57 2.57 -13.42
C GLY A 195 -13.89 3.19 -12.98
N ALA A 196 -14.24 3.04 -11.71
CA ALA A 196 -15.41 3.68 -11.11
C ALA A 196 -15.33 5.22 -11.15
N THR A 197 -14.14 5.78 -10.94
CA THR A 197 -13.91 7.22 -11.05
C THR A 197 -14.09 7.69 -12.50
N LEU A 198 -13.53 6.96 -13.48
CA LEU A 198 -13.75 7.22 -14.90
C LEU A 198 -15.22 7.09 -15.32
N ARG A 199 -15.94 6.12 -14.76
CA ARG A 199 -17.37 5.92 -15.05
C ARG A 199 -18.19 7.16 -14.71
N ASN A 200 -17.91 7.77 -13.56
CA ASN A 200 -18.55 9.01 -13.13
C ASN A 200 -18.23 10.20 -14.04
N MET A 201 -17.13 10.14 -14.81
CA MET A 201 -16.67 11.18 -15.73
C MET A 201 -16.68 10.73 -17.19
N LYS A 202 -17.55 9.78 -17.54
CA LYS A 202 -17.61 9.19 -18.88
C LYS A 202 -17.94 10.21 -19.97
N GLU A 203 -18.56 11.33 -19.62
CA GLU A 203 -18.93 12.39 -20.56
C GLU A 203 -17.71 13.26 -20.89
N GLU A 204 -16.85 13.50 -19.90
CA GLU A 204 -15.62 14.26 -20.04
C GLU A 204 -14.47 13.43 -20.61
N PHE A 205 -14.48 12.11 -20.37
CA PHE A 205 -13.45 11.16 -20.81
C PHE A 205 -14.03 9.93 -21.53
N PRO A 206 -14.77 10.11 -22.63
CA PRO A 206 -15.51 9.03 -23.28
C PRO A 206 -14.60 7.94 -23.84
N LYS A 207 -13.44 8.28 -24.44
CA LYS A 207 -12.54 7.25 -24.99
C LYS A 207 -11.83 6.46 -23.89
N ALA A 208 -11.38 7.15 -22.84
CA ALA A 208 -10.77 6.49 -21.69
C ALA A 208 -11.77 5.54 -21.01
N TRP A 209 -13.02 5.97 -20.80
CA TRP A 209 -14.04 5.06 -20.27
C TRP A 209 -14.30 3.87 -21.21
N ALA A 210 -14.43 4.09 -22.52
CA ALA A 210 -14.68 3.03 -23.49
C ALA A 210 -13.56 1.97 -23.49
N VAL A 211 -12.29 2.40 -23.46
CA VAL A 211 -11.15 1.48 -23.43
C VAL A 211 -11.11 0.72 -22.09
N TRP A 212 -11.36 1.38 -20.96
CA TRP A 212 -11.33 0.73 -19.65
C TRP A 212 -12.42 -0.33 -19.54
N SER A 213 -13.65 0.02 -19.92
CA SER A 213 -14.82 -0.87 -19.86
C SER A 213 -14.71 -2.05 -20.82
N ALA A 214 -14.17 -1.85 -22.04
CA ALA A 214 -13.92 -2.95 -22.98
C ALA A 214 -12.91 -3.97 -22.42
N ARG A 215 -11.88 -3.47 -21.73
CA ARG A 215 -10.84 -4.31 -21.09
C ARG A 215 -11.31 -4.96 -19.79
N ASN A 216 -12.37 -4.47 -19.17
CA ASN A 216 -12.90 -4.94 -17.88
C ASN A 216 -14.36 -5.36 -18.00
N SER A 217 -14.72 -6.06 -19.08
CA SER A 217 -16.12 -6.41 -19.34
C SER A 217 -16.72 -7.40 -18.33
N LYS A 218 -15.90 -8.14 -17.57
CA LYS A 218 -16.33 -8.98 -16.44
C LYS A 218 -15.84 -8.41 -15.11
N THR A 219 -16.31 -7.22 -14.76
CA THR A 219 -15.95 -6.52 -13.51
C THR A 219 -16.21 -7.36 -12.26
N SER A 220 -17.25 -8.20 -12.25
CA SER A 220 -17.60 -9.08 -11.12
C SER A 220 -16.52 -10.10 -10.76
N SER A 221 -15.56 -10.37 -11.65
CA SER A 221 -14.42 -11.24 -11.36
C SER A 221 -13.57 -10.77 -10.17
N VAL A 222 -13.56 -9.47 -9.85
CA VAL A 222 -12.87 -8.97 -8.64
C VAL A 222 -13.59 -9.40 -7.35
N LEU A 223 -14.93 -9.40 -7.35
CA LEU A 223 -15.74 -9.86 -6.22
C LEU A 223 -15.59 -11.37 -6.03
N GLU A 224 -15.54 -12.13 -7.13
CA GLU A 224 -15.25 -13.57 -7.07
C GLU A 224 -13.86 -13.85 -6.48
N ALA A 225 -12.85 -13.04 -6.83
CA ALA A 225 -11.53 -13.15 -6.22
C ALA A 225 -11.56 -12.81 -4.72
N PHE A 226 -12.29 -11.77 -4.30
CA PHE A 226 -12.46 -11.47 -2.88
C PHE A 226 -13.07 -12.65 -2.12
N LYS A 227 -14.14 -13.27 -2.64
CA LYS A 227 -14.73 -14.48 -2.05
C LYS A 227 -13.73 -15.62 -1.96
N GLN A 228 -13.09 -15.95 -3.08
CA GLN A 228 -12.23 -17.12 -3.21
C GLN A 228 -11.02 -17.07 -2.28
N TYR A 229 -10.44 -15.89 -2.09
CA TYR A 229 -9.18 -15.73 -1.35
C TYR A 229 -9.35 -15.15 0.05
N SER A 230 -10.59 -14.82 0.45
CA SER A 230 -10.85 -14.24 1.78
C SER A 230 -10.36 -15.12 2.94
N TYR A 231 -9.79 -14.46 3.95
CA TYR A 231 -9.45 -15.10 5.21
C TYR A 231 -10.71 -15.28 6.07
N ARG A 232 -11.00 -16.53 6.43
CA ARG A 232 -12.17 -16.97 7.19
C ARG A 232 -11.72 -17.82 8.38
N PRO A 233 -11.36 -17.22 9.52
CA PRO A 233 -10.76 -17.92 10.67
C PRO A 233 -11.63 -19.02 11.28
N PHE A 234 -12.95 -18.97 11.09
CA PHE A 234 -13.88 -19.97 11.63
C PHE A 234 -14.29 -21.03 10.59
N SER A 235 -13.80 -20.94 9.35
CA SER A 235 -14.00 -21.95 8.32
C SER A 235 -13.24 -23.25 8.66
N GLY A 236 -13.78 -24.39 8.23
CA GLY A 236 -13.06 -25.68 8.27
C GLY A 236 -12.01 -25.85 7.16
N ASP A 237 -12.09 -25.02 6.11
CA ASP A 237 -11.24 -25.11 4.93
C ASP A 237 -9.84 -24.48 5.16
N PRO A 238 -8.75 -25.27 5.05
CA PRO A 238 -7.38 -24.80 5.18
C PRO A 238 -6.98 -23.66 4.24
N ASP A 239 -7.54 -23.60 3.03
CA ASP A 239 -7.21 -22.57 2.03
C ASP A 239 -7.71 -21.19 2.46
N SER A 240 -8.76 -21.14 3.29
CA SER A 240 -9.36 -19.88 3.75
C SER A 240 -9.13 -19.60 5.24
N ASN A 241 -8.86 -20.59 6.08
CA ASN A 241 -8.63 -20.37 7.51
C ASN A 241 -7.15 -20.27 7.92
N SER A 242 -6.21 -20.32 6.97
CA SER A 242 -4.77 -20.19 7.25
C SER A 242 -4.25 -18.80 6.92
N ILE A 243 -3.45 -18.20 7.80
CA ILE A 243 -2.94 -16.83 7.62
C ILE A 243 -1.53 -16.65 8.19
N ASP A 244 -0.82 -15.63 7.71
CA ASP A 244 0.46 -15.17 8.25
C ASP A 244 0.37 -14.92 9.78
N PRO A 245 1.30 -15.47 10.60
CA PRO A 245 1.29 -15.28 12.05
C PRO A 245 1.35 -13.81 12.52
N ARG A 246 1.96 -12.92 11.74
CA ARG A 246 1.96 -11.46 12.00
C ARG A 246 0.57 -10.88 11.86
N THR A 247 -0.16 -11.33 10.84
CA THR A 247 -1.55 -10.94 10.63
C THR A 247 -2.40 -11.38 11.81
N TYR A 248 -2.31 -12.65 12.20
CA TYR A 248 -3.05 -13.14 13.35
C TYR A 248 -2.70 -12.36 14.63
N PHE A 249 -1.41 -12.06 14.85
CA PHE A 249 -0.97 -11.30 16.01
C PHE A 249 -1.72 -9.99 16.18
N TYR A 250 -1.77 -9.12 15.16
CA TYR A 250 -2.45 -7.82 15.30
C TYR A 250 -3.98 -7.92 15.20
N LEU A 251 -4.52 -8.97 14.54
CA LEU A 251 -5.96 -9.20 14.41
C LEU A 251 -6.63 -9.90 15.59
N ARG A 252 -5.86 -10.59 16.44
CA ARG A 252 -6.39 -11.52 17.46
C ARG A 252 -7.53 -10.94 18.33
N GLU A 253 -7.46 -9.65 18.67
CA GLU A 253 -8.45 -8.99 19.52
C GLU A 253 -9.75 -8.72 18.78
N PHE A 254 -9.67 -8.37 17.49
CA PHE A 254 -10.84 -8.26 16.62
C PHE A 254 -11.52 -9.62 16.43
N LEU A 255 -10.73 -10.67 16.18
CA LEU A 255 -11.24 -12.03 16.03
C LEU A 255 -11.90 -12.56 17.31
N HIS A 256 -11.32 -12.25 18.46
CA HIS A 256 -11.88 -12.62 19.75
C HIS A 256 -13.22 -11.91 20.00
N ALA A 257 -13.30 -10.60 19.74
CA ALA A 257 -14.54 -9.84 19.90
C ALA A 257 -15.67 -10.38 19.00
N ALA A 258 -15.36 -10.75 17.75
CA ALA A 258 -16.33 -11.39 16.86
C ALA A 258 -16.77 -12.76 17.42
N LYS A 259 -15.82 -13.57 17.89
CA LYS A 259 -16.10 -14.90 18.44
C LYS A 259 -17.02 -14.85 19.67
N GLU A 260 -16.81 -13.89 20.58
CA GLU A 260 -17.64 -13.71 21.77
C GLU A 260 -19.09 -13.33 21.44
N LYS A 261 -19.29 -12.62 20.34
CA LYS A 261 -20.62 -12.26 19.82
C LYS A 261 -21.28 -13.37 19.00
N GLY A 262 -20.57 -14.48 18.75
CA GLY A 262 -21.03 -15.53 17.84
C GLY A 262 -21.05 -15.10 16.38
N GLU A 263 -20.30 -14.06 16.03
CA GLU A 263 -20.19 -13.53 14.67
C GLU A 263 -19.13 -14.29 13.87
N ASP A 264 -19.41 -14.55 12.60
CA ASP A 264 -18.45 -15.11 11.66
C ASP A 264 -17.67 -14.00 10.95
N VAL A 265 -16.44 -14.29 10.51
CA VAL A 265 -15.50 -13.31 9.95
C VAL A 265 -15.02 -13.74 8.57
N ALA A 266 -15.11 -12.84 7.59
CA ALA A 266 -14.46 -12.96 6.30
C ALA A 266 -13.72 -11.66 5.95
N LEU A 267 -12.42 -11.74 5.66
CA LEU A 267 -11.55 -10.56 5.45
C LEU A 267 -10.81 -10.64 4.13
N ILE A 268 -10.60 -9.48 3.52
CA ILE A 268 -9.82 -9.27 2.30
C ILE A 268 -8.35 -9.56 2.60
N THR A 269 -7.68 -10.26 1.68
CA THR A 269 -6.27 -10.69 1.82
C THR A 269 -5.43 -10.09 0.70
N THR A 270 -4.12 -9.97 0.87
CA THR A 270 -3.26 -9.35 -0.14
C THR A 270 -3.24 -10.12 -1.45
N TRP A 271 -2.93 -11.43 -1.43
CA TRP A 271 -2.69 -12.19 -2.66
C TRP A 271 -3.96 -12.82 -3.22
N ALA A 272 -4.10 -12.85 -4.55
CA ALA A 272 -5.16 -13.56 -5.24
C ALA A 272 -4.78 -15.03 -5.49
N GLN A 273 -4.32 -15.71 -4.43
CA GLN A 273 -3.82 -17.09 -4.46
C GLN A 273 -4.20 -17.83 -3.16
N THR A 274 -4.66 -19.09 -3.26
CA THR A 274 -4.83 -19.98 -2.09
C THR A 274 -3.58 -20.82 -1.83
N LEU A 275 -3.49 -21.48 -0.67
CA LEU A 275 -2.41 -22.45 -0.40
C LEU A 275 -2.39 -23.60 -1.42
N SER A 276 -3.55 -24.11 -1.81
CA SER A 276 -3.64 -25.15 -2.83
C SER A 276 -3.20 -24.67 -4.21
N GLN A 277 -3.45 -23.41 -4.56
CA GLN A 277 -2.92 -22.82 -5.80
C GLN A 277 -1.41 -22.61 -5.73
N GLN A 278 -0.88 -22.09 -4.62
CA GLN A 278 0.55 -21.91 -4.39
C GLN A 278 1.32 -23.20 -4.62
N ARG A 279 0.86 -24.33 -4.06
CA ARG A 279 1.45 -25.67 -4.28
C ARG A 279 1.66 -26.02 -5.75
N ARG A 280 0.76 -25.57 -6.63
CA ARG A 280 0.80 -25.84 -8.07
C ARG A 280 1.57 -24.78 -8.86
N GLU A 281 1.65 -23.56 -8.35
CA GLU A 281 2.08 -22.38 -9.10
C GLU A 281 3.47 -21.87 -8.71
N THR A 282 3.99 -22.20 -7.52
CA THR A 282 5.35 -21.77 -7.11
C THR A 282 6.41 -22.20 -8.12
N GLY A 283 6.41 -23.47 -8.55
CA GLY A 283 7.34 -23.97 -9.57
C GLY A 283 7.19 -23.29 -10.95
N ARG A 284 6.05 -22.62 -11.18
CA ARG A 284 5.72 -21.91 -12.42
C ARG A 284 6.02 -20.41 -12.35
N GLY A 285 6.46 -19.90 -11.21
CA GLY A 285 6.83 -18.48 -11.02
C GLY A 285 5.68 -17.61 -10.50
N ALA A 286 4.80 -18.15 -9.66
CA ALA A 286 3.86 -17.35 -8.87
C ALA A 286 3.76 -17.91 -7.44
N THR A 287 4.25 -17.14 -6.46
CA THR A 287 4.32 -17.56 -5.06
C THR A 287 3.97 -16.43 -4.11
N MET A 288 3.08 -16.70 -3.14
CA MET A 288 2.88 -15.77 -2.03
C MET A 288 4.20 -15.59 -1.27
N VAL A 289 4.47 -14.36 -0.83
CA VAL A 289 5.64 -14.05 -0.02
C VAL A 289 5.60 -14.89 1.27
N ARG A 290 6.66 -15.68 1.52
CA ARG A 290 6.75 -16.66 2.63
C ARG A 290 5.66 -17.74 2.63
N GLY A 291 5.07 -17.98 1.46
CA GLY A 291 4.20 -19.11 1.20
C GLY A 291 2.85 -19.07 1.94
N ILE A 292 2.39 -17.90 2.38
CA ILE A 292 1.11 -17.73 3.06
C ILE A 292 0.51 -16.35 2.76
N ASN A 293 -0.81 -16.27 2.77
CA ASN A 293 -1.51 -14.99 2.58
C ASN A 293 -1.50 -14.15 3.87
N ASN A 294 -1.78 -12.87 3.74
CA ASN A 294 -1.84 -11.92 4.85
C ASN A 294 -3.02 -10.96 4.68
N VAL A 295 -3.44 -10.34 5.77
CA VAL A 295 -4.39 -9.21 5.75
C VAL A 295 -3.57 -7.96 6.04
N CYS A 296 -3.40 -7.09 5.04
CA CYS A 296 -2.78 -5.78 5.20
C CYS A 296 -3.87 -4.70 5.16
N LEU A 297 -3.91 -3.80 6.15
CA LEU A 297 -5.02 -2.86 6.25
C LEU A 297 -5.07 -1.84 5.10
N GLY A 298 -3.95 -1.53 4.44
CA GLY A 298 -3.96 -0.71 3.22
C GLY A 298 -4.68 -1.40 2.06
N VAL A 299 -4.44 -2.70 1.85
CA VAL A 299 -5.15 -3.53 0.87
C VAL A 299 -6.64 -3.57 1.19
N VAL A 300 -6.99 -3.80 2.46
CA VAL A 300 -8.38 -3.81 2.93
C VAL A 300 -9.05 -2.45 2.66
N ALA A 301 -8.37 -1.34 2.95
CA ALA A 301 -8.89 0.01 2.70
C ALA A 301 -9.14 0.27 1.21
N HIS A 302 -8.25 -0.16 0.32
CA HIS A 302 -8.49 -0.02 -1.13
C HIS A 302 -9.62 -0.88 -1.63
N ALA A 303 -9.76 -2.09 -1.13
CA ALA A 303 -10.82 -2.98 -1.58
C ALA A 303 -12.20 -2.50 -1.09
N VAL A 304 -12.29 -2.00 0.15
CA VAL A 304 -13.49 -1.31 0.66
C VAL A 304 -13.81 -0.08 -0.20
N LEU A 305 -12.82 0.75 -0.52
CA LEU A 305 -13.01 1.90 -1.42
C LEU A 305 -13.48 1.48 -2.81
N ALA A 306 -12.89 0.42 -3.38
CA ALA A 306 -13.20 -0.09 -4.71
C ALA A 306 -14.63 -0.61 -4.80
N ILE A 307 -15.07 -1.41 -3.82
CA ILE A 307 -16.46 -1.89 -3.73
C ILE A 307 -17.40 -0.69 -3.62
N THR A 308 -17.13 0.23 -2.70
CA THR A 308 -17.94 1.44 -2.47
C THR A 308 -18.12 2.24 -3.76
N ARG A 309 -17.00 2.64 -4.38
CA ARG A 309 -17.01 3.43 -5.62
C ARG A 309 -17.67 2.71 -6.77
N ALA A 310 -17.43 1.41 -6.93
CA ALA A 310 -17.98 0.67 -8.04
C ALA A 310 -19.51 0.50 -7.90
N VAL A 311 -20.04 0.37 -6.68
CA VAL A 311 -21.49 0.38 -6.42
C VAL A 311 -22.06 1.79 -6.66
N THR A 312 -21.48 2.84 -6.08
CA THR A 312 -22.02 4.21 -6.19
C THR A 312 -21.98 4.78 -7.61
N SER A 313 -20.99 4.38 -8.42
CA SER A 313 -20.87 4.76 -9.84
C SER A 313 -21.68 3.88 -10.81
N GLY A 314 -22.25 2.76 -10.31
CA GLY A 314 -22.94 1.77 -11.13
C GLY A 314 -22.04 0.93 -12.04
N VAL A 315 -20.74 0.80 -11.72
CA VAL A 315 -19.86 -0.23 -12.30
C VAL A 315 -20.30 -1.63 -11.85
N PHE A 316 -20.80 -1.75 -10.62
CA PHE A 316 -21.53 -2.90 -10.12
C PHE A 316 -22.96 -2.50 -9.78
N PRO A 317 -23.97 -3.34 -10.08
CA PRO A 317 -25.23 -3.24 -9.35
C PRO A 317 -24.99 -3.67 -7.90
N GLU A 318 -25.60 -2.95 -6.96
CA GLU A 318 -25.46 -3.20 -5.52
C GLU A 318 -25.83 -4.64 -5.13
N SER A 319 -26.77 -5.26 -5.85
CA SER A 319 -27.21 -6.64 -5.60
C SER A 319 -26.06 -7.67 -5.63
N LEU A 320 -25.00 -7.44 -6.43
CA LEU A 320 -23.82 -8.34 -6.43
C LEU A 320 -23.07 -8.37 -5.09
N VAL A 321 -23.26 -7.35 -4.25
CA VAL A 321 -22.65 -7.25 -2.92
C VAL A 321 -23.68 -7.50 -1.84
N ALA A 322 -24.88 -6.91 -1.96
CA ALA A 322 -25.90 -6.96 -0.91
C ALA A 322 -26.62 -8.32 -0.81
N GLU A 323 -26.82 -9.01 -1.93
CA GLU A 323 -27.58 -10.27 -1.98
C GLU A 323 -26.66 -11.51 -1.89
N ASP A 324 -25.38 -11.39 -2.22
CA ASP A 324 -24.38 -12.44 -2.00
C ASP A 324 -23.93 -12.42 -0.52
N PRO A 325 -24.26 -13.45 0.28
CA PRO A 325 -24.02 -13.40 1.72
C PRO A 325 -22.53 -13.28 2.08
N LEU A 326 -21.65 -13.95 1.33
CA LEU A 326 -20.22 -13.93 1.60
C LEU A 326 -19.60 -12.58 1.20
N MET A 327 -20.00 -12.02 0.05
CA MET A 327 -19.51 -10.68 -0.33
C MET A 327 -19.99 -9.59 0.62
N ARG A 328 -21.26 -9.66 1.05
CA ARG A 328 -21.79 -8.75 2.07
C ARG A 328 -20.97 -8.85 3.36
N GLN A 329 -20.72 -10.07 3.83
CA GLN A 329 -19.91 -10.32 5.02
C GLN A 329 -18.49 -9.77 4.87
N ILE A 330 -17.82 -10.05 3.75
CA ILE A 330 -16.47 -9.54 3.46
C ILE A 330 -16.42 -8.02 3.53
N TYR A 331 -17.37 -7.33 2.90
CA TYR A 331 -17.40 -5.87 2.85
C TYR A 331 -17.65 -5.25 4.24
N LEU A 332 -18.61 -5.80 5.00
CA LEU A 332 -18.95 -5.33 6.34
C LEU A 332 -17.86 -5.64 7.38
N ASN A 333 -17.30 -6.85 7.38
CA ASN A 333 -16.23 -7.21 8.30
C ASN A 333 -14.94 -6.46 8.01
N SER A 334 -14.61 -6.24 6.73
CA SER A 334 -13.46 -5.43 6.33
C SER A 334 -13.61 -3.98 6.79
N SER A 335 -14.80 -3.39 6.62
CA SER A 335 -15.08 -2.04 7.13
C SER A 335 -15.01 -1.97 8.66
N SER A 336 -15.53 -2.98 9.35
CA SER A 336 -15.47 -3.09 10.81
C SER A 336 -14.03 -3.25 11.32
N LEU A 337 -13.20 -4.00 10.59
CA LEU A 337 -11.78 -4.15 10.91
C LEU A 337 -11.05 -2.81 10.77
N LEU A 338 -11.30 -2.05 9.71
CA LEU A 338 -10.70 -0.73 9.53
C LEU A 338 -11.07 0.20 10.69
N ALA A 339 -12.36 0.29 11.05
CA ALA A 339 -12.82 1.08 12.20
C ALA A 339 -12.13 0.65 13.50
N PHE A 340 -12.13 -0.65 13.80
CA PHE A 340 -11.49 -1.22 14.99
C PHE A 340 -9.99 -0.85 15.08
N GLN A 341 -9.28 -0.88 13.96
CA GLN A 341 -7.85 -0.58 13.92
C GLN A 341 -7.57 0.92 13.98
N LEU A 342 -8.45 1.77 13.47
CA LEU A 342 -8.36 3.23 13.67
C LEU A 342 -8.51 3.58 15.16
N ASP A 343 -9.52 3.04 15.83
CA ASP A 343 -9.80 3.35 17.25
C ASP A 343 -8.72 2.85 18.20
N ARG A 344 -8.00 1.78 17.83
CA ARG A 344 -6.93 1.20 18.64
C ARG A 344 -5.52 1.58 18.21
N ASN A 345 -5.38 2.61 17.37
CA ASN A 345 -4.10 3.02 16.80
C ASN A 345 -3.27 1.82 16.29
N LEU A 346 -3.90 1.02 15.42
CA LEU A 346 -3.32 -0.16 14.78
C LEU A 346 -2.84 -1.23 15.78
N THR A 347 -3.50 -1.31 16.95
CA THR A 347 -3.13 -2.17 18.08
C THR A 347 -1.67 -1.99 18.55
N GLY A 348 -1.12 -0.79 18.34
CA GLY A 348 0.27 -0.45 18.65
C GLY A 348 1.32 -1.13 17.75
N ARG A 349 0.91 -1.80 16.67
CA ARG A 349 1.79 -2.53 15.74
C ARG A 349 1.59 -2.12 14.28
N PRO A 350 1.83 -0.84 13.93
CA PRO A 350 1.70 -0.37 12.55
C PRO A 350 2.63 -1.13 11.59
N ASP A 351 3.79 -1.58 12.05
CA ASP A 351 4.75 -2.38 11.29
C ASP A 351 4.19 -3.73 10.80
N LEU A 352 3.21 -4.29 11.53
CA LEU A 352 2.53 -5.53 11.15
C LEU A 352 1.21 -5.27 10.43
N ALA A 353 0.41 -4.33 10.94
CA ALA A 353 -0.91 -4.02 10.40
C ALA A 353 -0.83 -3.39 9.00
N LEU A 354 0.18 -2.52 8.81
CA LEU A 354 0.46 -1.86 7.54
C LEU A 354 1.67 -2.51 6.84
N MET A 355 1.56 -3.82 6.64
CA MET A 355 2.64 -4.65 6.09
C MET A 355 3.30 -4.08 4.84
N TYR A 356 2.56 -3.39 3.96
CA TYR A 356 3.10 -2.78 2.75
C TYR A 356 3.07 -1.24 2.74
N TYR A 357 2.38 -0.59 3.68
CA TYR A 357 2.14 0.86 3.67
C TYR A 357 2.72 1.51 4.93
N PRO A 358 4.01 1.90 4.93
CA PRO A 358 4.69 2.21 6.19
C PRO A 358 4.14 3.45 6.90
N THR A 359 3.51 4.35 6.16
CA THR A 359 2.97 5.62 6.63
C THR A 359 1.56 5.46 7.18
N ARG A 360 1.35 5.79 8.46
CA ARG A 360 0.03 5.76 9.13
C ARG A 360 -0.92 6.77 8.52
N VAL A 361 -0.49 8.01 8.28
CA VAL A 361 -1.38 9.04 7.70
C VAL A 361 -1.85 8.67 6.29
N GLN A 362 -1.06 7.86 5.56
CA GLN A 362 -1.46 7.32 4.27
C GLN A 362 -2.60 6.30 4.42
N PHE A 363 -2.53 5.41 5.41
CA PHE A 363 -3.63 4.49 5.72
C PHE A 363 -4.91 5.25 6.12
N GLU A 364 -4.79 6.26 6.97
CA GLU A 364 -5.92 7.10 7.38
C GLU A 364 -6.54 7.83 6.18
N TRP A 365 -5.70 8.34 5.26
CA TRP A 365 -6.16 8.91 4.00
C TRP A 365 -6.91 7.88 3.15
N MET A 366 -6.41 6.66 3.00
CA MET A 366 -7.08 5.59 2.25
C MET A 366 -8.48 5.30 2.78
N VAL A 367 -8.66 5.19 4.11
CA VAL A 367 -9.98 4.97 4.72
C VAL A 367 -10.88 6.19 4.52
N SER A 368 -10.36 7.40 4.72
CA SER A 368 -11.13 8.64 4.57
C SER A 368 -11.72 8.82 3.16
N ARG A 369 -11.07 8.29 2.12
CA ARG A 369 -11.59 8.33 0.73
C ARG A 369 -12.90 7.55 0.59
N THR A 370 -13.08 6.47 1.35
CA THR A 370 -14.34 5.70 1.37
C THR A 370 -15.46 6.55 1.97
N LEU A 371 -15.18 7.24 3.08
CA LEU A 371 -16.16 8.13 3.70
C LEU A 371 -16.55 9.29 2.79
N ALA A 372 -15.57 9.94 2.17
CA ALA A 372 -15.85 11.01 1.21
C ALA A 372 -16.73 10.53 0.04
N GLU A 373 -16.50 9.32 -0.47
CA GLU A 373 -17.35 8.73 -1.52
C GLU A 373 -18.79 8.51 -1.02
N LEU A 374 -18.96 7.97 0.18
CA LEU A 374 -20.28 7.74 0.77
C LEU A 374 -21.03 9.06 1.04
N GLU A 375 -20.35 10.10 1.49
CA GLU A 375 -20.94 11.44 1.66
C GLU A 375 -21.43 12.02 0.34
N VAL A 376 -20.61 11.92 -0.72
CA VAL A 376 -20.99 12.37 -2.06
C VAL A 376 -22.17 11.57 -2.60
N ALA A 377 -22.17 10.24 -2.44
CA ALA A 377 -23.28 9.39 -2.86
C ALA A 377 -24.57 9.74 -2.10
N LYS A 378 -24.49 9.90 -0.78
CA LYS A 378 -25.61 10.30 0.08
C LYS A 378 -26.22 11.62 -0.36
N ALA A 379 -25.38 12.62 -0.65
CA ALA A 379 -25.82 13.93 -1.12
C ALA A 379 -26.49 13.86 -2.51
N ARG A 380 -25.94 13.06 -3.43
CA ARG A 380 -26.46 12.91 -4.81
C ARG A 380 -27.78 12.11 -4.88
N GLN A 381 -27.92 11.10 -4.03
CA GLN A 381 -29.04 10.14 -4.09
C GLN A 381 -30.15 10.46 -3.08
N GLY A 382 -29.96 11.45 -2.20
CA GLY A 382 -30.91 11.77 -1.12
C GLY A 382 -30.87 10.79 0.05
N GLY A 383 -29.87 9.91 0.11
CA GLY A 383 -29.70 8.86 1.11
C GLY A 383 -28.71 7.79 0.67
N LEU A 384 -28.36 6.88 1.57
CA LEU A 384 -27.60 5.67 1.26
C LEU A 384 -28.51 4.45 1.36
N SER A 385 -28.21 3.40 0.59
CA SER A 385 -28.82 2.09 0.78
C SER A 385 -28.46 1.53 2.17
N SER A 386 -29.20 0.51 2.63
CA SER A 386 -28.95 -0.09 3.95
C SER A 386 -27.52 -0.63 4.11
N LEU A 387 -26.95 -1.22 3.04
CA LEU A 387 -25.60 -1.74 3.04
C LEU A 387 -24.56 -0.61 3.18
N LEU A 388 -24.66 0.40 2.31
CA LEU A 388 -23.74 1.54 2.30
C LEU A 388 -23.88 2.40 3.57
N GLN A 389 -25.09 2.53 4.10
CA GLN A 389 -25.36 3.22 5.36
C GLN A 389 -24.67 2.51 6.53
N THR A 390 -24.70 1.17 6.58
CA THR A 390 -24.00 0.39 7.62
C THR A 390 -22.50 0.63 7.57
N VAL A 391 -21.89 0.63 6.38
CA VAL A 391 -20.46 0.90 6.21
C VAL A 391 -20.11 2.33 6.61
N TYR A 392 -20.93 3.29 6.21
CA TYR A 392 -20.79 4.69 6.60
C TYR A 392 -20.81 4.86 8.13
N GLU A 393 -21.83 4.31 8.81
CA GLU A 393 -21.97 4.38 10.26
C GLU A 393 -20.87 3.63 11.01
N THR A 394 -20.27 2.61 10.40
CA THR A 394 -19.15 1.87 10.97
C THR A 394 -17.86 2.69 10.92
N LEU A 395 -17.56 3.33 9.79
CA LEU A 395 -16.28 4.02 9.58
C LEU A 395 -16.28 5.47 10.10
N GLN A 396 -17.42 6.16 10.02
CA GLN A 396 -17.51 7.60 10.27
C GLN A 396 -17.08 7.98 11.70
N PRO A 397 -17.50 7.30 12.78
CA PRO A 397 -17.13 7.69 14.14
C PRO A 397 -15.61 7.62 14.38
N SER A 398 -14.98 6.50 14.00
CA SER A 398 -13.54 6.28 14.17
C SER A 398 -12.73 7.28 13.35
N ALA A 399 -13.19 7.63 12.14
CA ALA A 399 -12.49 8.58 11.29
C ALA A 399 -12.69 10.05 11.71
N ARG A 400 -13.87 10.44 12.20
CA ARG A 400 -14.14 11.82 12.63
C ARG A 400 -13.60 12.14 14.04
N ALA A 401 -13.40 11.12 14.87
CA ALA A 401 -12.81 11.26 16.20
C ALA A 401 -11.34 10.82 16.20
N ALA A 402 -11.08 9.51 16.27
CA ALA A 402 -9.73 8.98 16.53
C ALA A 402 -8.69 9.36 15.46
N VAL A 403 -9.06 9.47 14.18
CA VAL A 403 -8.14 9.95 13.14
C VAL A 403 -7.91 11.45 13.24
N THR A 404 -8.98 12.24 13.38
CA THR A 404 -8.87 13.69 13.52
C THR A 404 -7.98 14.06 14.70
N ASP A 405 -8.22 13.48 15.88
CA ASP A 405 -7.44 13.75 17.08
C ASP A 405 -5.96 13.41 16.88
N ARG A 406 -5.65 12.22 16.33
CA ARG A 406 -4.25 11.81 16.08
C ARG A 406 -3.54 12.69 15.07
N ILE A 407 -4.22 13.14 14.01
CA ILE A 407 -3.62 14.08 13.06
C ILE A 407 -3.35 15.41 13.76
N LEU A 408 -4.31 15.95 14.51
CA LEU A 408 -4.13 17.22 15.22
C LEU A 408 -3.02 17.14 16.27
N GLU A 409 -2.85 16.02 16.96
CA GLU A 409 -1.76 15.78 17.91
C GLU A 409 -0.38 15.74 17.23
N ALA A 410 -0.31 15.32 15.96
CA ALA A 410 0.94 15.19 15.20
C ALA A 410 1.38 16.49 14.51
N VAL A 411 0.59 17.57 14.61
CA VAL A 411 0.88 18.83 13.92
C VAL A 411 2.17 19.46 14.43
N GLN A 412 3.07 19.81 13.52
CA GLN A 412 4.23 20.64 13.79
C GLN A 412 4.05 22.01 13.15
N ALA A 413 4.82 23.01 13.59
CA ALA A 413 4.77 24.36 13.05
C ALA A 413 6.17 24.85 12.65
N ASP A 414 6.28 25.49 11.49
CA ASP A 414 7.51 26.18 11.11
C ASP A 414 7.64 27.55 11.81
N SER A 415 8.74 28.26 11.56
CA SER A 415 9.01 29.56 12.17
C SER A 415 8.00 30.66 11.79
N ALA A 416 7.24 30.48 10.70
CA ALA A 416 6.16 31.36 10.29
C ALA A 416 4.79 30.91 10.83
N GLY A 417 4.75 29.88 11.68
CA GLY A 417 3.53 29.30 12.22
C GLY A 417 2.76 28.44 11.23
N ARG A 418 3.28 28.12 10.05
CA ARG A 418 2.60 27.25 9.08
C ARG A 418 2.72 25.79 9.52
N ALA A 419 1.67 25.01 9.33
CA ALA A 419 1.59 23.64 9.85
C ALA A 419 2.18 22.62 8.89
N TYR A 420 2.88 21.60 9.40
CA TYR A 420 3.38 20.49 8.61
C TYR A 420 3.36 19.17 9.40
N PHE A 421 3.53 18.05 8.69
CA PHE A 421 3.47 16.70 9.24
C PHE A 421 4.61 15.84 8.69
N GLU A 422 5.05 14.87 9.47
CA GLU A 422 6.08 13.87 9.18
C GLU A 422 5.65 12.53 9.78
N ASP A 423 6.10 11.40 9.24
CA ASP A 423 5.68 10.09 9.76
C ASP A 423 6.78 9.03 9.69
N PHE A 424 7.40 8.84 8.52
CA PHE A 424 8.22 7.67 8.24
C PHE A 424 9.65 7.98 7.76
N LEU A 425 9.81 8.77 6.69
CA LEU A 425 11.15 9.07 6.13
C LEU A 425 11.80 10.26 6.80
N GLY A 426 13.02 10.04 7.29
CA GLY A 426 13.84 11.11 7.83
C GLY A 426 13.36 11.65 9.17
N THR A 427 12.57 10.89 9.93
CA THR A 427 12.00 11.33 11.21
C THR A 427 12.92 11.12 12.42
N ALA A 428 13.98 10.33 12.27
CA ALA A 428 14.85 9.96 13.39
C ALA A 428 16.34 9.79 13.01
N ASP A 429 16.76 10.29 11.84
CA ASP A 429 18.13 10.13 11.32
C ASP A 429 19.20 10.59 12.32
N LEU A 430 20.47 10.30 12.08
CA LEU A 430 21.54 10.62 13.03
C LEU A 430 22.42 11.77 12.53
N SER A 431 22.69 12.73 13.40
CA SER A 431 23.70 13.75 13.19
C SER A 431 25.10 13.12 13.09
N PRO A 432 26.13 13.84 12.60
CA PRO A 432 27.50 13.36 12.66
C PRO A 432 27.96 12.94 14.07
N LEU A 433 27.39 13.58 15.11
CA LEU A 433 27.66 13.28 16.52
C LEU A 433 26.84 12.10 17.07
N GLY A 434 25.91 11.55 16.27
CA GLY A 434 25.06 10.41 16.67
C GLY A 434 23.76 10.81 17.38
N GLU A 435 23.39 12.09 17.35
CA GLU A 435 22.14 12.59 17.93
C GLU A 435 20.99 12.42 16.93
N GLN A 436 19.79 12.11 17.39
CA GLN A 436 18.62 12.03 16.51
C GLN A 436 18.26 13.41 15.94
N VAL A 437 18.04 13.46 14.63
CA VAL A 437 17.65 14.64 13.86
C VAL A 437 16.52 14.27 12.89
N SER A 438 15.58 15.20 12.69
CA SER A 438 14.58 15.08 11.62
C SER A 438 15.09 15.80 10.38
N THR A 439 15.27 15.05 9.29
CA THR A 439 15.59 15.56 7.95
C THR A 439 14.32 15.84 7.13
N GLY A 440 13.15 15.34 7.59
CA GLY A 440 11.84 15.67 7.06
C GLY A 440 11.64 15.30 5.59
N GLU A 441 12.16 14.14 5.18
CA GLU A 441 12.16 13.74 3.77
C GLU A 441 10.76 13.45 3.22
N ASP A 442 9.81 12.97 4.03
CA ASP A 442 8.42 12.76 3.63
C ASP A 442 7.47 13.92 3.97
N ARG A 443 8.01 15.06 4.42
CA ARG A 443 7.21 16.17 4.98
C ARG A 443 6.15 16.70 4.02
N ILE A 444 6.47 16.82 2.72
CA ILE A 444 5.51 17.25 1.69
C ILE A 444 4.39 16.22 1.56
N PHE A 445 4.75 14.94 1.43
CA PHE A 445 3.81 13.84 1.24
C PHE A 445 2.88 13.68 2.45
N CYS A 446 3.44 13.61 3.65
CA CYS A 446 2.67 13.48 4.89
C CYS A 446 1.77 14.68 5.15
N THR A 447 2.23 15.90 4.88
CA THR A 447 1.40 17.10 4.99
C THR A 447 0.24 17.08 4.01
N ALA A 448 0.48 16.71 2.75
CA ALA A 448 -0.57 16.60 1.74
C ALA A 448 -1.61 15.52 2.11
N LEU A 449 -1.18 14.37 2.62
CA LEU A 449 -2.07 13.31 3.07
C LEU A 449 -2.89 13.76 4.28
N ALA A 450 -2.28 14.36 5.30
CA ALA A 450 -2.98 14.88 6.48
C ALA A 450 -4.08 15.87 6.11
N VAL A 451 -3.78 16.83 5.22
CA VAL A 451 -4.76 17.79 4.70
C VAL A 451 -5.88 17.06 3.97
N ASN A 452 -5.56 16.16 3.04
CA ASN A 452 -6.59 15.40 2.31
C ASN A 452 -7.48 14.56 3.24
N THR A 453 -6.90 13.95 4.29
CA THR A 453 -7.64 13.17 5.29
C THR A 453 -8.61 14.07 6.06
N LEU A 454 -8.12 15.18 6.62
CA LEU A 454 -8.96 16.12 7.39
C LEU A 454 -10.07 16.71 6.53
N LEU A 455 -9.79 17.04 5.26
CA LEU A 455 -10.81 17.49 4.33
C LEU A 455 -11.84 16.39 4.06
N ASN A 456 -11.43 15.15 3.82
CA ASN A 456 -12.34 14.03 3.55
C ASN A 456 -13.28 13.70 4.72
N VAL A 457 -12.81 13.82 5.97
CA VAL A 457 -13.61 13.44 7.15
C VAL A 457 -14.52 14.57 7.64
N CYS A 458 -14.19 15.83 7.35
CA CYS A 458 -14.90 17.01 7.86
C CYS A 458 -15.70 17.80 6.79
N ILE A 459 -15.67 17.39 5.52
CA ILE A 459 -16.30 18.12 4.41
C ILE A 459 -17.07 17.16 3.50
N SER A 460 -18.26 17.57 3.08
CA SER A 460 -18.95 16.98 1.92
C SER A 460 -18.79 17.85 0.66
N LEU A 461 -19.00 19.17 0.80
CA LEU A 461 -18.72 20.23 -0.20
C LEU A 461 -18.38 21.58 0.47
N ILE A 462 -18.94 21.80 1.66
CA ILE A 462 -18.61 22.87 2.59
C ILE A 462 -18.16 22.25 3.91
N TRP A 463 -17.52 23.04 4.77
CA TRP A 463 -17.24 22.60 6.14
C TRP A 463 -18.52 22.10 6.79
N ASP A 464 -18.49 20.92 7.39
CA ASP A 464 -19.58 20.50 8.28
C ASP A 464 -19.75 21.58 9.36
N ASN A 465 -20.99 21.93 9.68
CA ASN A 465 -21.32 22.91 10.71
C ASN A 465 -20.64 22.58 12.05
N ASN A 466 -20.40 21.30 12.30
CA ASN A 466 -19.75 20.79 13.51
C ASN A 466 -18.23 20.58 13.36
N THR A 467 -17.61 21.00 12.25
CA THR A 467 -16.15 20.86 12.10
C THR A 467 -15.43 21.71 13.15
N PRO A 468 -14.54 21.11 13.98
CA PRO A 468 -13.82 21.84 15.01
C PRO A 468 -12.96 22.97 14.44
N ALA A 469 -12.87 24.10 15.16
CA ALA A 469 -12.05 25.24 14.76
C ALA A 469 -10.57 24.85 14.56
N ALA A 470 -10.05 23.97 15.41
CA ALA A 470 -8.67 23.46 15.32
C ALA A 470 -8.40 22.71 14.00
N VAL A 471 -9.40 22.01 13.44
CA VAL A 471 -9.28 21.36 12.12
C VAL A 471 -9.20 22.43 11.02
N LYS A 472 -10.11 23.40 11.03
CA LYS A 472 -10.12 24.48 10.03
C LYS A 472 -8.81 25.26 10.02
N GLU A 473 -8.30 25.60 11.21
CA GLU A 473 -7.04 26.31 11.39
C GLU A 473 -5.86 25.48 10.89
N THR A 474 -5.75 24.23 11.34
CA THR A 474 -4.67 23.32 10.95
C THR A 474 -4.63 23.10 9.44
N VAL A 475 -5.79 22.84 8.81
CA VAL A 475 -5.90 22.68 7.36
C VAL A 475 -5.45 23.96 6.64
N SER A 476 -5.91 25.14 7.08
CA SER A 476 -5.52 26.41 6.45
C SER A 476 -4.01 26.63 6.53
N ARG A 477 -3.41 26.43 7.71
CA ARG A 477 -1.97 26.58 7.95
C ARG A 477 -1.14 25.56 7.18
N ALA A 478 -1.63 24.33 7.02
CA ALA A 478 -0.96 23.28 6.27
C ALA A 478 -1.04 23.49 4.76
N VAL A 479 -2.17 23.98 4.25
CA VAL A 479 -2.30 24.38 2.85
C VAL A 479 -1.36 25.54 2.50
N GLN A 480 -1.24 26.53 3.40
CA GLN A 480 -0.25 27.60 3.25
C GLN A 480 1.19 27.06 3.24
N TRP A 481 1.49 26.08 4.09
CA TRP A 481 2.78 25.41 4.10
C TRP A 481 3.06 24.70 2.77
N LEU A 482 2.12 23.90 2.27
CA LEU A 482 2.25 23.17 1.00
C LEU A 482 2.45 24.11 -0.18
N ALA A 483 1.62 25.16 -0.28
CA ALA A 483 1.70 26.14 -1.35
C ALA A 483 3.04 26.89 -1.39
N HIS A 484 3.72 27.03 -0.25
CA HIS A 484 5.03 27.66 -0.16
C HIS A 484 6.18 26.68 -0.41
N ASN A 485 6.09 25.47 0.14
CA ASN A 485 7.24 24.57 0.27
C ASN A 485 7.30 23.47 -0.79
N ALA A 486 6.17 23.02 -1.34
CA ALA A 486 6.11 21.85 -2.22
C ALA A 486 7.00 21.96 -3.46
N LEU A 487 7.18 23.19 -3.97
CA LEU A 487 7.97 23.48 -5.17
C LEU A 487 9.22 24.33 -4.87
N SER A 488 9.50 24.63 -3.59
CA SER A 488 10.58 25.53 -3.18
C SER A 488 12.00 24.97 -3.40
N GLY A 489 12.12 23.65 -3.54
CA GLY A 489 13.41 22.95 -3.52
C GLY A 489 14.05 22.79 -2.12
N GLN A 490 13.45 23.38 -1.07
CA GLN A 490 13.93 23.24 0.31
C GLN A 490 13.75 21.81 0.83
N TYR A 491 12.63 21.17 0.50
CA TYR A 491 12.31 19.81 0.89
C TYR A 491 12.26 18.91 -0.33
N LYS A 492 12.64 17.65 -0.13
CA LYS A 492 12.48 16.64 -1.17
C LYS A 492 11.03 16.18 -1.20
N PRO A 493 10.45 15.97 -2.40
CA PRO A 493 9.08 15.47 -2.55
C PRO A 493 9.03 13.94 -2.40
N HIS A 494 9.74 13.38 -1.42
CA HIS A 494 9.70 11.95 -1.16
C HIS A 494 8.41 11.57 -0.42
N GLY A 495 7.95 10.35 -0.64
CA GLY A 495 6.83 9.73 0.03
C GLY A 495 6.94 8.22 -0.13
N ALA A 496 7.32 7.52 0.96
CA ALA A 496 7.39 6.06 0.97
C ALA A 496 5.98 5.46 0.91
N PHE A 497 5.37 5.46 -0.27
CA PHE A 497 3.96 5.11 -0.43
C PHE A 497 3.72 3.60 -0.42
N PHE A 498 4.77 2.79 -0.54
CA PHE A 498 4.74 1.34 -0.45
C PHE A 498 6.08 0.82 0.08
N SER A 499 6.10 -0.41 0.57
CA SER A 499 7.28 -1.04 1.16
C SER A 499 7.20 -2.56 1.13
N SER A 500 8.34 -3.23 1.26
CA SER A 500 8.37 -4.70 1.38
C SER A 500 7.70 -5.16 2.67
N SER A 501 7.06 -6.34 2.64
CA SER A 501 6.44 -6.93 3.83
C SER A 501 7.41 -7.26 4.96
N PHE A 502 8.70 -7.37 4.64
CA PHE A 502 9.78 -7.50 5.61
C PHE A 502 10.37 -6.12 5.90
N LYS A 503 10.40 -5.76 7.19
CA LYS A 503 10.95 -4.50 7.68
C LYS A 503 12.35 -4.73 8.28
N TRP A 504 12.46 -5.74 9.14
CA TRP A 504 13.68 -6.17 9.81
C TRP A 504 13.43 -7.54 10.48
N SER A 505 14.46 -8.10 11.12
CA SER A 505 14.42 -9.44 11.71
C SER A 505 13.25 -9.70 12.69
N ARG A 506 12.70 -8.66 13.35
CA ARG A 506 11.56 -8.79 14.27
C ARG A 506 10.20 -8.77 13.57
N THR A 507 10.13 -8.46 12.29
CA THR A 507 8.91 -8.51 11.48
C THR A 507 8.86 -9.74 10.57
N LEU A 508 9.70 -10.76 10.84
CA LEU A 508 9.62 -12.06 10.17
C LEU A 508 8.42 -12.86 10.69
N PRO A 509 7.65 -13.53 9.80
CA PRO A 509 6.46 -14.30 10.18
C PRO A 509 6.71 -15.28 11.32
N TYR A 510 7.82 -16.01 11.26
CA TYR A 510 8.17 -17.04 12.24
C TYR A 510 8.63 -16.52 13.61
N ARG A 511 8.68 -15.19 13.80
CA ARG A 511 8.87 -14.57 15.12
C ARG A 511 7.59 -14.54 15.94
N TYR A 512 6.44 -14.81 15.32
CA TYR A 512 5.12 -14.76 15.94
C TYR A 512 4.52 -16.16 16.00
N PRO A 513 3.67 -16.49 16.98
CA PRO A 513 3.15 -17.85 17.09
C PRO A 513 2.26 -18.27 15.91
N GLY A 514 2.61 -19.41 15.33
CA GLY A 514 1.82 -20.23 14.42
C GLY A 514 1.45 -21.58 15.05
N ASN A 515 0.52 -22.30 14.44
CA ASN A 515 0.09 -23.65 14.84
C ASN A 515 0.16 -24.67 13.68
N ARG A 516 0.73 -24.28 12.53
CA ARG A 516 0.92 -25.12 11.35
C ARG A 516 2.21 -24.77 10.62
N TYR A 517 2.95 -25.80 10.21
CA TYR A 517 4.22 -25.65 9.50
C TYR A 517 4.37 -26.75 8.46
N GLU A 518 4.59 -26.37 7.20
CA GLU A 518 4.69 -27.30 6.08
C GLU A 518 5.70 -26.84 5.04
N PHE A 519 6.18 -27.76 4.22
CA PHE A 519 6.83 -27.42 2.96
C PHE A 519 5.81 -26.85 1.98
N ILE A 520 6.25 -26.06 0.99
CA ILE A 520 5.37 -25.47 -0.03
C ILE A 520 4.54 -26.53 -0.78
N ASN A 521 5.01 -27.77 -0.87
CA ASN A 521 4.26 -28.88 -1.48
C ASN A 521 3.12 -29.43 -0.58
N GLY A 522 2.99 -28.94 0.65
CA GLY A 522 1.98 -29.34 1.63
C GLY A 522 2.41 -30.43 2.62
N THR A 523 3.65 -30.95 2.52
CA THR A 523 4.16 -31.93 3.49
C THR A 523 4.37 -31.27 4.85
N GLU A 524 3.68 -31.76 5.87
CA GLU A 524 3.80 -31.27 7.25
C GLU A 524 5.24 -31.45 7.79
N ILE A 525 5.72 -30.45 8.53
CA ILE A 525 7.03 -30.46 9.15
C ILE A 525 6.87 -30.74 10.64
N PHE A 526 7.46 -31.83 11.13
CA PHE A 526 7.54 -32.13 12.56
C PHE A 526 8.79 -32.95 12.92
N PRO A 527 9.46 -32.68 14.07
CA PRO A 527 9.29 -31.51 14.92
C PRO A 527 9.83 -30.23 14.25
N TRP A 528 9.22 -29.07 14.56
CA TRP A 528 9.56 -27.78 13.93
C TRP A 528 11.02 -27.36 14.12
N SER A 529 11.66 -27.83 15.20
CA SER A 529 13.06 -27.53 15.51
C SER A 529 14.07 -28.08 14.49
N ARG A 530 13.66 -29.01 13.61
CA ARG A 530 14.57 -29.60 12.61
C ARG A 530 14.74 -28.76 11.35
N TYR A 531 13.82 -27.84 11.05
CA TYR A 531 13.79 -27.11 9.80
C TYR A 531 13.56 -25.61 10.05
N PRO A 532 14.60 -24.75 9.94
CA PRO A 532 14.41 -23.31 10.03
C PRO A 532 13.51 -22.82 8.88
N PRO A 533 12.62 -21.85 9.11
CA PRO A 533 11.76 -21.31 8.06
C PRO A 533 12.55 -20.61 6.97
N ASP A 534 12.29 -20.99 5.73
CA ASP A 534 12.89 -20.43 4.51
C ASP A 534 11.84 -20.27 3.39
N HIS A 535 12.30 -19.90 2.18
CA HIS A 535 11.44 -19.71 1.00
C HIS A 535 10.72 -20.99 0.52
N ARG A 536 11.09 -22.18 1.01
CA ARG A 536 10.51 -23.49 0.63
C ARG A 536 9.46 -23.98 1.62
N THR A 537 9.23 -23.22 2.68
CA THR A 537 8.34 -23.57 3.77
C THR A 537 7.25 -22.53 3.95
N SER A 538 6.19 -22.92 4.66
CA SER A 538 5.04 -22.07 4.95
C SER A 538 4.69 -22.26 6.42
N TYR A 539 4.87 -21.20 7.21
CA TYR A 539 4.59 -21.16 8.64
C TYR A 539 3.40 -20.24 8.90
N MET A 540 2.36 -20.77 9.53
CA MET A 540 1.04 -20.12 9.52
C MET A 540 0.25 -20.36 10.81
N VAL A 541 -0.77 -19.52 11.01
CA VAL A 541 -1.87 -19.77 11.96
C VAL A 541 -3.04 -20.32 11.17
N ARG A 542 -3.54 -21.48 11.59
CA ARG A 542 -4.75 -22.14 11.11
C ARG A 542 -5.87 -21.91 12.11
N GLY A 543 -6.98 -21.36 11.63
CA GLY A 543 -8.19 -21.15 12.39
C GLY A 543 -8.08 -20.04 13.45
N TYR A 544 -9.02 -20.06 14.39
CA TYR A 544 -9.02 -19.22 15.58
C TYR A 544 -8.34 -19.92 16.76
N ILE A 545 -7.45 -19.21 17.43
CA ILE A 545 -6.75 -19.62 18.67
C ILE A 545 -7.34 -18.82 19.85
N PRO A 546 -7.91 -19.48 20.88
CA PRO A 546 -8.44 -18.82 22.07
C PRO A 546 -7.39 -17.94 22.79
N PRO A 547 -7.80 -16.86 23.48
CA PRO A 547 -6.86 -15.89 24.06
C PRO A 547 -5.91 -16.48 25.10
N GLY A 548 -6.39 -17.44 25.91
CA GLY A 548 -5.56 -18.14 26.90
C GLY A 548 -4.46 -18.95 26.23
N GLU A 549 -4.81 -19.74 25.23
CA GLU A 549 -3.86 -20.54 24.46
C GLU A 549 -2.86 -19.65 23.71
N TYR A 550 -3.31 -18.58 23.05
CA TYR A 550 -2.41 -17.67 22.34
C TYR A 550 -1.45 -16.95 23.31
N ARG A 551 -1.91 -16.58 24.50
CA ARG A 551 -1.06 -15.99 25.55
C ARG A 551 0.06 -16.94 25.97
N ASP A 552 -0.24 -18.23 26.11
CA ASP A 552 0.78 -19.24 26.40
C ASP A 552 1.79 -19.37 25.26
N LEU A 553 1.33 -19.33 24.01
CA LEU A 553 2.20 -19.35 22.84
C LEU A 553 3.11 -18.11 22.76
N LEU A 554 2.63 -16.93 23.17
CA LEU A 554 3.43 -15.70 23.28
C LEU A 554 4.51 -15.78 24.36
N GLY A 555 4.37 -16.67 25.34
CA GLY A 555 5.38 -16.97 26.36
C GLY A 555 6.47 -17.93 25.89
N ARG A 556 6.27 -18.61 24.75
CA ARG A 556 7.22 -19.57 24.19
C ARG A 556 8.15 -18.93 23.17
N LYS A 557 9.38 -19.45 23.09
CA LYS A 557 10.32 -19.08 22.03
C LYS A 557 9.85 -19.69 20.69
N GLN A 558 9.78 -18.88 19.65
CA GLN A 558 9.49 -19.30 18.28
C GLN A 558 10.82 -19.50 17.55
N PHE A 559 11.11 -20.73 17.14
CA PHE A 559 12.40 -21.11 16.52
C PHE A 559 13.62 -20.62 17.33
N GLY A 560 13.56 -20.74 18.66
CA GLY A 560 14.63 -20.34 19.58
C GLY A 560 14.65 -18.84 19.94
N LEU A 561 13.77 -18.03 19.36
CA LEU A 561 13.74 -16.58 19.52
C LEU A 561 12.48 -16.10 20.25
N PRO A 562 12.55 -15.05 21.09
CA PRO A 562 11.37 -14.50 21.75
C PRO A 562 10.44 -13.79 20.77
N VAL A 563 9.14 -13.80 21.06
CA VAL A 563 8.13 -13.07 20.28
C VAL A 563 8.29 -11.56 20.51
N PRO A 564 8.50 -10.75 19.46
CA PRO A 564 8.52 -9.29 19.57
C PRO A 564 7.13 -8.75 19.89
N ARG A 565 6.99 -8.10 21.04
CA ARG A 565 5.71 -7.60 21.54
C ARG A 565 5.48 -6.13 21.19
N ASP A 566 6.52 -5.32 21.34
CA ASP A 566 6.44 -3.87 21.22
C ASP A 566 6.99 -3.39 19.88
N PHE A 567 6.45 -2.27 19.41
CA PHE A 567 6.96 -1.52 18.27
C PHE A 567 7.66 -0.26 18.78
N HIS A 568 8.94 -0.12 18.46
CA HIS A 568 9.76 1.01 18.92
C HIS A 568 9.97 2.08 17.85
N GLY A 569 9.31 1.96 16.68
CA GLY A 569 9.55 2.79 15.51
C GLY A 569 10.23 2.00 14.38
N PHE A 570 10.04 2.46 13.14
CA PHE A 570 10.61 1.79 11.96
C PHE A 570 12.14 1.86 11.87
N ASN A 571 12.73 2.77 12.63
CA ASN A 571 14.15 3.08 12.63
C ASN A 571 14.88 2.66 13.93
N ALA A 572 14.17 2.06 14.89
CA ALA A 572 14.68 1.87 16.24
C ALA A 572 15.63 0.66 16.43
N ASP A 573 15.51 -0.36 15.58
CA ASP A 573 16.23 -1.64 15.81
C ASP A 573 17.65 -1.66 15.20
N HIS A 574 18.17 -0.56 14.65
CA HIS A 574 19.49 -0.43 14.00
C HIS A 574 19.82 -1.53 12.95
N THR A 575 18.83 -2.32 12.54
CA THR A 575 18.99 -3.44 11.62
C THR A 575 18.65 -3.07 10.19
N LYS A 576 19.27 -3.84 9.29
CA LYS A 576 19.43 -3.65 7.85
C LYS A 576 18.13 -3.29 7.13
N TYR A 577 18.26 -2.23 6.33
CA TYR A 577 17.33 -1.63 5.36
C TYR A 577 16.09 -2.43 4.97
N MET A 578 15.00 -1.69 4.76
CA MET A 578 13.77 -2.17 4.14
C MET A 578 13.65 -1.61 2.72
N TRP A 579 13.09 -2.37 1.77
CA TRP A 579 12.71 -1.82 0.47
C TRP A 579 11.48 -0.94 0.57
N ILE A 580 11.57 0.25 0.00
CA ILE A 580 10.46 1.20 -0.11
C ILE A 580 10.31 1.66 -1.55
N TRP A 581 9.10 2.07 -1.90
CA TRP A 581 8.77 2.69 -3.16
C TRP A 581 8.44 4.16 -2.92
N ASP A 582 8.96 4.99 -3.81
CA ASP A 582 8.81 6.43 -3.77
C ASP A 582 8.58 7.00 -5.16
N SER A 583 7.79 8.06 -5.24
CA SER A 583 7.42 8.71 -6.48
C SER A 583 7.16 10.19 -6.24
N GLU A 584 8.09 11.02 -6.71
CA GLU A 584 7.94 12.47 -6.74
C GLU A 584 6.65 12.94 -7.44
N PRO A 585 6.28 12.47 -8.65
CA PRO A 585 5.03 12.89 -9.27
C PRO A 585 3.79 12.43 -8.49
N TYR A 586 3.87 11.35 -7.71
CA TYR A 586 2.79 10.96 -6.81
C TYR A 586 2.67 11.95 -5.64
N THR A 587 3.78 12.33 -5.01
CA THR A 587 3.81 13.36 -3.96
C THR A 587 3.23 14.70 -4.44
N TYR A 588 3.59 15.12 -5.65
CA TYR A 588 2.98 16.31 -6.26
C TYR A 588 1.49 16.12 -6.51
N SER A 589 1.05 14.94 -6.94
CA SER A 589 -0.37 14.67 -7.20
C SER A 589 -1.22 14.78 -5.93
N VAL A 590 -0.80 14.16 -4.81
CA VAL A 590 -1.53 14.29 -3.54
C VAL A 590 -1.51 15.72 -3.00
N THR A 591 -0.42 16.46 -3.26
CA THR A 591 -0.32 17.88 -2.92
C THR A 591 -1.32 18.71 -3.73
N LEU A 592 -1.36 18.50 -5.05
CA LEU A 592 -2.32 19.17 -5.94
C LEU A 592 -3.77 18.89 -5.50
N LEU A 593 -4.08 17.65 -5.10
CA LEU A 593 -5.40 17.31 -4.57
C LEU A 593 -5.76 18.07 -3.30
N ALA A 594 -4.82 18.19 -2.36
CA ALA A 594 -5.03 18.93 -1.12
C ALA A 594 -5.34 20.41 -1.41
N LEU A 595 -4.54 21.04 -2.28
CA LEU A 595 -4.73 22.44 -2.69
C LEU A 595 -6.05 22.62 -3.45
N ALA A 596 -6.40 21.70 -4.35
CA ALA A 596 -7.63 21.76 -5.13
C ALA A 596 -8.89 21.67 -4.26
N LYS A 597 -8.93 20.71 -3.32
CA LYS A 597 -10.05 20.56 -2.39
C LYS A 597 -10.22 21.78 -1.50
N TYR A 598 -9.12 22.30 -0.93
CA TYR A 598 -9.19 23.49 -0.09
C TYR A 598 -9.61 24.73 -0.88
N ARG A 599 -9.14 24.89 -2.12
CA ARG A 599 -9.56 26.01 -2.98
C ARG A 599 -11.06 25.97 -3.27
N SER A 600 -11.63 24.79 -3.55
CA SER A 600 -13.08 24.65 -3.77
C SER A 600 -13.92 24.98 -2.55
N LEU A 601 -13.35 24.85 -1.36
CA LEU A 601 -14.02 25.09 -0.08
C LEU A 601 -14.07 26.58 0.31
N VAL A 602 -13.08 27.38 -0.12
CA VAL A 602 -12.96 28.80 0.24
C VAL A 602 -13.44 29.77 -0.86
N LYS A 603 -13.87 29.24 -2.00
CA LYS A 603 -14.60 29.98 -3.03
C LYS A 603 -16.08 30.02 -2.68
#